data_AF-A0A9N9PBH6-F1
#
_entry.id   AF-A0A9N9PBH6-F1
#
_cell.length_a   1.000
_cell.length_b   1.000
_cell.length_c   1.000
_cell.angle_alpha   90.00
_cell.angle_beta   90.00
_cell.angle_gamma   90.00
#
_symmetry.space_group_name_H-M   'P 1'
#
loop_
_entity.id
_entity.type
_entity.pdbx_description
1 polymer ?
#
loop_
_entity_poly.entity_id
_entity_poly.type
_entity_poly.pdbx_seq_one_letter_code
_entity_poly.pdbx_strand_id
1 'polypeptide(L)'
;SLTLKKVLDDITFDIKSIQNLALSIPKTLINFGIGFKMPPQTLDLFLKNCRAELVGLDLYYYFNMIDDSFLEIFVQHAKENQCFKRLNFEEAPSTHLKSVLDRPSKLLEHAKKVINIKKFKFGANPSD
;
A
#
# COMPACT_ATOMS: atom_id res chain seq x y z
N SER A 1 23.35 22.07 12.02
CA SER A 1 23.14 21.26 10.81
C SER A 1 21.91 20.39 11.04
N LEU A 2 20.76 20.75 10.45
CA LEU A 2 19.60 19.86 10.41
C LEU A 2 19.93 18.77 9.38
N THR A 3 20.30 17.58 9.85
CA THR A 3 20.60 16.44 8.99
C THR A 3 19.34 16.08 8.19
N LEU A 4 19.50 15.82 6.89
CA LEU A 4 18.45 15.41 5.95
C LEU A 4 17.55 14.28 6.52
N LYS A 5 18.13 13.41 7.36
CA LYS A 5 17.44 12.35 8.10
C LYS A 5 16.35 12.88 9.03
N LYS A 6 16.63 13.95 9.79
CA LYS A 6 15.67 14.59 10.71
C LYS A 6 14.52 15.27 9.94
N VAL A 7 14.82 15.85 8.78
CA VAL A 7 13.79 16.44 7.89
C VAL A 7 12.88 15.36 7.30
N LEU A 8 13.42 14.17 6.98
CA LEU A 8 12.62 13.04 6.49
C LEU A 8 11.83 12.34 7.60
N ASP A 9 12.36 12.29 8.81
CA ASP A 9 11.68 11.75 10.00
C ASP A 9 10.57 12.71 10.50
N ASP A 10 10.76 14.04 10.34
CA ASP A 10 9.79 15.08 10.70
C ASP A 10 8.69 15.30 9.65
N ILE A 11 8.75 14.65 8.47
CA ILE A 11 7.54 14.40 7.64
C ILE A 11 6.76 13.26 8.31
N THR A 12 6.44 13.45 9.58
CA THR A 12 5.30 12.80 10.21
C THR A 12 4.13 13.30 9.39
N PHE A 13 3.55 12.42 8.57
CA PHE A 13 2.30 12.72 7.91
C PHE A 13 1.30 13.14 8.98
N ASP A 14 1.00 14.44 9.04
CA ASP A 14 0.01 14.98 9.97
C ASP A 14 -1.30 14.21 9.76
N ILE A 15 -1.88 13.73 10.86
CA ILE A 15 -3.08 12.88 10.85
C ILE A 15 -4.19 13.56 10.04
N LYS A 16 -4.36 14.87 10.20
CA LYS A 16 -5.38 15.62 9.45
C LYS A 16 -5.09 15.62 7.95
N SER A 17 -3.83 15.77 7.56
CA SER A 17 -3.41 15.73 6.16
C SER A 17 -3.72 14.37 5.51
N ILE A 18 -3.49 13.26 6.23
CA ILE A 18 -3.83 11.91 5.74
C ILE A 18 -5.33 11.70 5.64
N GLN A 19 -6.09 12.13 6.64
CA GLN A 19 -7.55 12.06 6.61
C GLN A 19 -8.12 12.90 5.46
N ASN A 20 -7.62 14.11 5.28
CA ASN A 20 -8.02 14.99 4.17
C ASN A 20 -7.69 14.36 2.82
N LEU A 21 -6.51 13.75 2.67
CA LEU A 21 -6.14 13.01 1.46
C LEU A 21 -7.11 11.85 1.21
N ALA A 22 -7.38 11.02 2.22
CA ALA A 22 -8.30 9.88 2.10
C ALA A 22 -9.72 10.31 1.73
N LEU A 23 -10.21 11.40 2.32
CA LEU A 23 -11.53 11.96 2.03
C LEU A 23 -11.59 12.65 0.65
N SER A 24 -10.46 13.10 0.12
CA SER A 24 -10.39 13.71 -1.21
C SER A 24 -10.52 12.69 -2.35
N ILE A 25 -10.33 11.39 -2.07
CA ILE A 25 -10.50 10.34 -3.06
C ILE A 25 -11.99 10.22 -3.42
N PRO A 26 -12.37 10.39 -4.71
CA PRO A 26 -13.75 10.27 -5.13
C PRO A 26 -14.32 8.89 -4.82
N LYS A 27 -15.55 8.83 -4.30
CA LYS A 27 -16.24 7.56 -4.03
C LYS A 27 -16.42 6.67 -5.28
N THR A 28 -16.48 7.29 -6.45
CA THR A 28 -16.59 6.62 -7.75
C THR A 28 -15.29 5.99 -8.22
N LEU A 29 -14.17 6.22 -7.52
CA LEU A 29 -12.88 5.66 -7.90
C LEU A 29 -12.83 4.17 -7.55
N ILE A 30 -12.69 3.35 -8.59
CA ILE A 30 -12.67 1.88 -8.47
C ILE A 30 -11.23 1.35 -8.43
N ASN A 31 -10.32 1.98 -9.20
CA ASN A 31 -8.91 1.65 -9.22
C ASN A 31 -8.11 2.85 -8.71
N PHE A 32 -7.24 2.63 -7.74
CA PHE A 32 -6.39 3.66 -7.19
C PHE A 32 -4.93 3.23 -7.20
N GLY A 33 -4.07 4.14 -7.63
CA GLY A 33 -2.63 3.97 -7.60
C GLY A 33 -2.03 4.87 -6.55
N ILE A 34 -1.16 4.33 -5.70
CA ILE A 34 -0.45 5.12 -4.71
C ILE A 34 1.03 4.73 -4.65
N GLY A 35 1.89 5.72 -4.87
CA GLY A 35 3.29 5.65 -4.48
C GLY A 35 3.41 6.17 -3.05
N PHE A 36 3.67 5.29 -2.09
CA PHE A 36 3.68 5.68 -0.67
C PHE A 36 5.03 5.39 -0.02
N LYS A 37 5.46 6.38 0.76
CA LYS A 37 6.54 6.26 1.76
C LYS A 37 5.97 6.25 3.18
N MET A 38 4.71 5.82 3.34
CA MET A 38 4.00 5.92 4.61
C MET A 38 4.22 4.68 5.49
N PRO A 39 4.36 4.82 6.81
CA PRO A 39 4.37 3.70 7.75
C PRO A 39 3.04 2.90 7.76
N PRO A 40 3.03 1.65 8.25
CA PRO A 40 1.83 0.83 8.36
C PRO A 40 0.66 1.54 9.06
N GLN A 41 0.88 2.20 10.20
CA GLN A 41 -0.20 2.92 10.89
C GLN A 41 -0.83 4.05 10.05
N THR A 42 -0.04 4.69 9.19
CA THR A 42 -0.53 5.76 8.31
C THR A 42 -1.35 5.20 7.16
N LEU A 43 -0.95 4.04 6.62
CA LEU A 43 -1.75 3.31 5.64
C LEU A 43 -3.09 2.89 6.23
N ASP A 44 -3.10 2.29 7.42
CA ASP A 44 -4.33 1.88 8.09
C ASP A 44 -5.28 3.07 8.30
N LEU A 45 -4.74 4.22 8.76
CA LEU A 45 -5.51 5.45 8.88
C LEU A 45 -6.08 5.93 7.53
N PHE A 46 -5.25 5.93 6.48
CA PHE A 46 -5.69 6.33 5.13
C PHE A 46 -6.84 5.45 4.66
N LEU A 47 -6.68 4.12 4.72
CA LEU A 47 -7.69 3.16 4.26
C LEU A 47 -9.01 3.29 5.04
N LYS A 48 -8.95 3.43 6.37
CA LYS A 48 -10.14 3.61 7.22
C LYS A 48 -10.92 4.89 6.93
N ASN A 49 -10.27 5.93 6.40
CA ASN A 49 -10.92 7.20 6.07
C ASN A 49 -11.30 7.30 4.59
N CYS A 50 -10.73 6.44 3.74
CA CYS A 50 -11.04 6.43 2.32
C CYS A 50 -12.46 5.90 2.12
N ARG A 51 -13.26 6.64 1.36
CA ARG A 51 -14.68 6.30 1.10
C ARG A 51 -14.89 5.64 -0.27
N ALA A 52 -13.82 5.42 -1.02
CA ALA A 52 -13.85 4.70 -2.28
C ALA A 52 -13.90 3.20 -2.01
N GLU A 53 -14.57 2.45 -2.88
CA GLU A 53 -14.68 0.99 -2.75
C GLU A 53 -13.33 0.29 -3.01
N LEU A 54 -12.44 0.92 -3.78
CA LEU A 54 -11.08 0.43 -4.09
C LEU A 54 -11.05 -1.06 -4.46
N VAL A 55 -11.67 -1.41 -5.59
CA VAL A 55 -11.64 -2.78 -6.13
C VAL A 55 -10.22 -3.17 -6.53
N GLY A 56 -9.46 -2.24 -7.10
CA GLY A 56 -8.07 -2.42 -7.47
C GLY A 56 -7.16 -1.40 -6.79
N LEU A 57 -6.08 -1.88 -6.20
CA LEU A 57 -5.06 -1.03 -5.58
C LEU A 57 -3.68 -1.35 -6.16
N ASP A 58 -3.06 -0.34 -6.76
CA ASP A 58 -1.73 -0.41 -7.36
C ASP A 58 -0.73 0.34 -6.47
N LEU A 59 0.26 -0.37 -5.97
CA LEU A 59 1.25 0.12 -5.01
C LEU A 59 2.58 0.33 -5.72
N TYR A 60 2.94 1.61 -5.90
CA TYR A 60 4.15 2.02 -6.62
C TYR A 60 5.33 2.19 -5.67
N TYR A 61 6.52 1.82 -6.15
CA TYR A 61 7.72 1.74 -5.33
C TYR A 61 8.35 3.13 -5.15
N TYR A 62 8.17 3.71 -3.96
CA TYR A 62 8.99 4.82 -3.48
C TYR A 62 9.63 4.42 -2.14
N PHE A 63 10.75 3.71 -2.22
CA PHE A 63 11.72 3.48 -1.14
C PHE A 63 11.38 2.51 0.01
N ASN A 64 10.15 2.00 0.15
CA ASN A 64 9.81 1.12 1.27
C ASN A 64 9.39 -0.29 0.85
N MET A 65 9.98 -1.27 1.53
CA MET A 65 9.67 -2.69 1.44
C MET A 65 8.27 -2.96 2.03
N ILE A 66 7.46 -3.74 1.32
CA ILE A 66 6.23 -4.31 1.90
C ILE A 66 6.64 -5.49 2.78
N ASP A 67 6.41 -5.34 4.07
CA ASP A 67 6.59 -6.39 5.08
C ASP A 67 5.24 -7.00 5.50
N ASP A 68 5.28 -7.85 6.53
CA ASP A 68 4.11 -8.55 7.03
C ASP A 68 3.04 -7.58 7.56
N SER A 69 3.43 -6.46 8.18
CA SER A 69 2.49 -5.50 8.78
C SER A 69 1.64 -4.79 7.74
N PHE A 70 2.24 -4.40 6.61
CA PHE A 70 1.47 -3.86 5.49
C PHE A 70 0.47 -4.88 4.95
N LEU A 71 0.91 -6.13 4.78
CA LEU A 71 0.06 -7.19 4.23
C LEU A 71 -1.10 -7.54 5.17
N GLU A 72 -0.90 -7.54 6.48
CA GLU A 72 -1.96 -7.72 7.48
C GLU A 72 -3.03 -6.62 7.37
N ILE A 73 -2.62 -5.36 7.24
CA ILE A 73 -3.56 -4.24 7.07
C ILE A 73 -4.40 -4.41 5.81
N PHE A 74 -3.80 -4.75 4.67
CA PHE A 74 -4.54 -4.98 3.43
C PHE A 74 -5.54 -6.13 3.56
N VAL A 75 -5.12 -7.27 4.14
CA VAL A 75 -5.98 -8.44 4.33
C VAL A 75 -7.14 -8.13 5.27
N GLN A 76 -6.87 -7.44 6.38
CA GLN A 76 -7.91 -7.07 7.33
C GLN A 76 -8.93 -6.13 6.69
N HIS A 77 -8.45 -5.08 6.02
CA HIS A 77 -9.32 -4.09 5.39
C HIS A 77 -10.16 -4.69 4.25
N ALA A 78 -9.58 -5.58 3.43
CA ALA A 78 -10.29 -6.32 2.39
C ALA A 78 -11.45 -7.14 2.94
N LYS A 79 -11.26 -7.82 4.07
CA LYS A 79 -12.30 -8.63 4.71
C LYS A 79 -13.42 -7.79 5.30
N GLU A 80 -13.06 -6.73 6.02
CA GLU A 80 -14.02 -5.88 6.72
C GLU A 80 -14.91 -5.09 5.75
N ASN A 81 -14.33 -4.63 4.64
CA ASN A 81 -14.99 -3.69 3.72
C ASN A 81 -15.32 -4.32 2.36
N GLN A 82 -15.07 -5.63 2.18
CA GLN A 82 -15.28 -6.35 0.92
C GLN A 82 -14.60 -5.67 -0.30
N CYS A 83 -13.41 -5.11 -0.09
CA CYS A 83 -12.63 -4.36 -1.07
C CYS A 83 -11.37 -5.13 -1.53
N PHE A 84 -10.55 -4.51 -2.40
CA PHE A 84 -9.30 -5.07 -2.93
C PHE A 84 -9.46 -6.45 -3.57
N LYS A 85 -10.25 -6.56 -4.65
CA LYS A 85 -10.22 -7.78 -5.48
C LYS A 85 -8.84 -7.99 -6.10
N ARG A 86 -8.11 -6.90 -6.37
CA ARG A 86 -6.77 -6.90 -6.95
C ARG A 86 -5.86 -5.99 -6.12
N LEU A 87 -4.70 -6.52 -5.72
CA LEU A 87 -3.62 -5.78 -5.09
C LEU A 87 -2.33 -6.03 -5.84
N ASN A 88 -1.80 -4.98 -6.44
CA ASN A 88 -0.65 -5.07 -7.32
C ASN A 88 0.51 -4.29 -6.72
N PHE A 89 1.69 -4.89 -6.79
CA PHE A 89 2.91 -4.34 -6.24
C PHE A 89 3.91 -4.10 -7.34
N GLU A 90 4.40 -2.86 -7.46
CA GLU A 90 5.48 -2.56 -8.36
C GLU A 90 6.76 -3.23 -7.84
N GLU A 91 7.41 -3.97 -8.71
CA GLU A 91 8.68 -4.60 -8.42
C GLU A 91 9.78 -3.52 -8.33
N ALA A 92 10.41 -3.45 -7.16
CA ALA A 92 11.54 -2.56 -6.94
C ALA A 92 12.70 -2.92 -7.90
N PRO A 93 13.34 -1.95 -8.57
CA PRO A 93 14.55 -2.21 -9.32
C PRO A 93 15.67 -2.61 -8.35
N SER A 94 15.99 -3.92 -8.32
CA SER A 94 17.13 -4.54 -7.65
C SER A 94 17.54 -3.88 -6.32
N THR A 95 16.73 -4.02 -5.29
CA THR A 95 17.15 -3.67 -3.92
C THR A 95 17.54 -4.94 -3.16
N HIS A 96 18.54 -4.84 -2.28
CA HIS A 96 18.97 -5.95 -1.41
C HIS A 96 17.91 -6.35 -0.35
N LEU A 97 16.77 -5.64 -0.31
CA LEU A 97 15.69 -5.82 0.66
C LEU A 97 14.58 -6.67 0.02
N LYS A 98 14.39 -7.89 0.53
CA LYS A 98 13.36 -8.83 0.03
C LYS A 98 12.00 -8.49 0.64
N SER A 99 11.01 -8.18 -0.19
CA SER A 99 9.63 -7.99 0.27
C SER A 99 9.06 -9.29 0.87
N VAL A 100 8.01 -9.19 1.69
CA VAL A 100 7.17 -10.34 2.05
C VAL A 100 6.71 -11.13 0.83
N LEU A 101 6.57 -10.47 -0.33
CA LEU A 101 6.17 -11.08 -1.59
C LEU A 101 7.26 -11.95 -2.22
N ASP A 102 8.52 -11.76 -1.84
CA ASP A 102 9.69 -12.45 -2.42
C ASP A 102 10.13 -13.66 -1.56
N ARG A 103 9.39 -13.97 -0.50
CA ARG A 103 9.71 -15.07 0.42
C ARG A 103 8.49 -15.96 0.67
N PRO A 104 8.69 -17.26 0.91
CA PRO A 104 7.62 -18.12 1.42
C PRO A 104 7.10 -17.57 2.75
N SER A 105 5.79 -17.30 2.83
CA SER A 105 5.14 -16.77 4.03
C SER A 105 3.73 -17.34 4.15
N LYS A 106 3.38 -17.89 5.32
CA LYS A 106 2.01 -18.34 5.61
C LYS A 106 1.00 -17.19 5.50
N LEU A 107 1.42 -15.98 5.87
CA LEU A 107 0.62 -14.78 5.75
C LEU A 107 0.36 -14.46 4.27
N LEU A 108 1.37 -14.57 3.41
CA LEU A 108 1.20 -14.36 1.97
C LEU A 108 0.26 -15.39 1.35
N GLU A 109 0.42 -16.66 1.70
CA GLU A 109 -0.46 -17.73 1.21
C GLU A 109 -1.91 -17.57 1.70
N HIS A 110 -2.09 -17.05 2.92
CA HIS A 110 -3.41 -16.66 3.42
C HIS A 110 -3.96 -15.44 2.70
N ALA A 111 -3.15 -14.41 2.49
CA ALA A 111 -3.55 -13.18 1.81
C ALA A 111 -4.03 -13.46 0.38
N LYS A 112 -3.35 -14.34 -0.36
CA LYS A 112 -3.74 -14.79 -1.70
C LYS A 112 -5.10 -15.48 -1.77
N LYS A 113 -5.62 -16.00 -0.66
CA LYS A 113 -6.99 -16.57 -0.58
C LYS A 113 -8.07 -15.50 -0.44
N VAL A 114 -7.67 -14.28 -0.05
CA VAL A 114 -8.57 -13.16 0.21
C VAL A 114 -8.51 -12.15 -0.94
N ILE A 115 -7.30 -11.89 -1.46
CA ILE A 115 -6.99 -10.84 -2.43
C ILE A 115 -6.18 -11.46 -3.58
N ASN A 116 -6.46 -11.09 -4.83
CA ASN A 116 -5.59 -11.43 -5.94
C ASN A 116 -4.34 -10.54 -5.91
N ILE A 117 -3.22 -11.10 -5.46
CA ILE A 117 -1.95 -10.40 -5.28
C ILE A 117 -1.00 -10.68 -6.45
N LYS A 118 -0.50 -9.62 -7.11
CA LYS A 118 0.50 -9.74 -8.19
C LYS A 118 1.64 -8.75 -8.03
N LYS A 119 2.80 -9.10 -8.59
CA LYS A 119 3.89 -8.15 -8.86
C LYS A 119 3.81 -7.71 -10.32
N PHE A 120 4.07 -6.43 -10.60
CA PHE A 120 4.27 -5.92 -11.95
C PHE A 120 5.63 -5.24 -12.06
N LYS A 121 6.22 -5.23 -13.25
CA LYS A 121 7.55 -4.64 -13.46
C LYS A 121 7.49 -3.12 -13.34
N PHE A 122 8.58 -2.51 -12.85
CA PHE A 122 8.72 -1.06 -12.84
C PHE A 122 8.41 -0.46 -14.22
N GLY A 123 7.53 0.55 -14.24
CA GLY A 123 7.09 1.21 -15.48
C GLY A 123 6.13 0.39 -16.37
N ALA A 124 5.71 -0.80 -15.95
CA ALA A 124 4.62 -1.53 -16.61
C ALA A 124 3.26 -1.07 -16.10
N ASN A 125 2.23 -1.14 -16.95
CA ASN A 125 0.87 -0.89 -16.50
C ASN A 125 0.35 -2.14 -15.77
N PRO A 126 -0.12 -2.02 -14.50
CA PRO A 126 -0.67 -3.15 -13.75
C PRO A 126 -1.96 -3.76 -14.32
N SER A 127 -2.51 -3.13 -15.36
CA SER A 127 -3.71 -3.53 -16.10
C SER A 127 -3.41 -4.39 -17.34
N ASP A 128 -2.14 -4.51 -17.73
CA ASP A 128 -1.68 -5.37 -18.84
C ASP A 128 -1.46 -6.82 -18.35
#